data_AF-A0A5J4P972-F1
#
_entry.id   AF-A0A5J4P972-F1
#
_cell.length_a   1.000
_cell.length_b   1.000
_cell.length_c   1.000
_cell.angle_alpha   90.00
_cell.angle_beta   90.00
_cell.angle_gamma   90.00
#
_symmetry.space_group_name_H-M   'P 1'
#
loop_
_entity.id
_entity.type
_entity.pdbx_description
1 polymer ?
#
loop_
_entity_poly.entity_id
_entity_poly.type
_entity_poly.pdbx_seq_one_letter_code
_entity_poly.pdbx_strand_id
1 'polypeptide(L)' 'MSNQNRKTIFTTIAIDKETDSLVEKLCKRYSLKKGEIVKRAFLYIDKACINPSEAPESTKAELAKINKRQDDIIRFIRH' A
#
# COMPACT_ATOMS: atom_id res chain seq x y z
N MET A 1 -0.51 -15.35 -32.96
CA MET A 1 0.55 -15.05 -31.98
C MET A 1 1.13 -13.67 -32.29
N SER A 2 0.61 -12.62 -31.66
CA SER A 2 1.17 -11.27 -31.79
C SER A 2 2.06 -11.00 -30.59
N ASN A 3 3.38 -10.96 -30.81
CA ASN A 3 4.36 -10.48 -29.84
C ASN A 3 4.09 -8.98 -29.60
N GLN A 4 3.15 -8.68 -28.70
CA GLN A 4 3.06 -7.37 -28.08
C GLN A 4 4.27 -7.23 -27.18
N ASN A 5 5.40 -6.80 -27.78
CA ASN A 5 6.56 -6.34 -27.06
C ASN A 5 6.16 -5.06 -26.32
N ARG A 6 5.41 -5.22 -25.21
CA ARG A 6 5.07 -4.15 -24.29
C ARG A 6 6.40 -3.65 -23.77
N LYS A 7 6.84 -2.51 -24.28
CA LYS A 7 8.06 -1.79 -23.90
C LYS A 7 7.92 -1.43 -22.41
N THR A 8 8.22 -2.40 -21.56
CA THR A 8 8.04 -2.28 -20.11
C THR A 8 9.27 -1.55 -19.64
N ILE A 9 9.12 -0.26 -19.35
CA ILE A 9 10.20 0.57 -18.82
C ILE A 9 10.41 0.10 -17.38
N PHE A 10 11.59 -0.46 -17.11
CA PHE A 10 11.96 -0.86 -15.76
C PHE A 10 12.62 0.32 -15.06
N THR A 11 12.16 0.60 -13.85
CA THR A 11 12.77 1.61 -12.98
C THR A 11 13.51 0.90 -11.85
N THR A 12 14.80 1.19 -11.72
CA THR A 12 15.63 0.66 -10.63
C THR A 12 15.59 1.62 -9.46
N ILE A 13 15.30 1.11 -8.26
CA ILE A 13 15.35 1.85 -7.01
C ILE A 13 16.35 1.13 -6.11
N ALA A 14 17.31 1.85 -5.55
CA ALA A 14 18.23 1.29 -4.57
C ALA A 14 17.51 1.17 -3.22
N ILE A 15 17.57 -0.01 -2.62
CA ILE A 15 17.06 -0.30 -1.27
C ILE A 15 18.19 -0.95 -0.46
N ASP A 16 18.21 -0.69 0.83
CA ASP A 16 19.13 -1.34 1.75
C ASP A 16 18.73 -2.81 1.99
N LYS A 17 19.65 -3.59 2.57
CA LYS A 17 19.45 -5.03 2.79
C LYS A 17 18.37 -5.33 3.82
N GLU A 18 18.15 -4.46 4.79
CA GLU A 18 17.14 -4.68 5.84
C GLU A 18 15.74 -4.50 5.23
N THR A 19 15.56 -3.45 4.44
CA THR A 19 14.32 -3.22 3.69
C THR A 19 14.03 -4.35 2.71
N ASP A 20 15.03 -4.87 1.98
CA ASP A 20 14.82 -5.99 1.07
C ASP A 20 14.36 -7.27 1.80
N SER A 21 14.93 -7.57 2.97
CA SER A 21 14.51 -8.68 3.82
C SER A 21 13.05 -8.55 4.28
N LEU A 22 12.60 -7.34 4.61
CA LEU A 22 11.20 -7.07 4.93
C LEU A 22 10.28 -7.30 3.73
N VAL A 23 10.67 -6.78 2.56
CA VAL A 23 9.91 -6.99 1.32
C VAL A 23 9.80 -8.48 0.99
N GLU A 24 10.87 -9.26 1.18
CA GLU A 24 10.84 -10.71 0.98
C GLU A 24 9.91 -11.44 1.94
N LYS A 25 9.90 -11.06 3.23
CA LYS A 25 8.97 -11.62 4.22
C LYS A 25 7.52 -11.36 3.81
N LEU A 26 7.21 -10.16 3.32
CA LEU A 26 5.88 -9.81 2.83
C LEU A 26 5.52 -10.57 1.55
N CYS A 27 6.47 -10.69 0.61
CA CYS A 27 6.29 -11.49 -0.62
C CYS A 27 5.93 -12.94 -0.30
N LYS A 28 6.64 -13.57 0.65
CA LYS A 28 6.35 -14.94 1.10
C LYS A 28 5.01 -15.07 1.82
N ARG A 29 4.68 -14.12 2.71
CA ARG A 29 3.43 -14.14 3.49
C ARG A 29 2.20 -14.06 2.60
N TYR A 30 2.23 -13.19 1.59
CA TYR A 30 1.08 -12.93 0.72
C TYR A 30 1.18 -13.63 -0.64
N SER A 31 2.24 -14.41 -0.88
CA SER A 31 2.51 -15.08 -2.16
C SER A 31 2.49 -14.12 -3.36
N LEU A 32 3.08 -12.94 -3.19
CA LEU A 32 3.14 -11.87 -4.20
C LEU A 32 4.57 -11.65 -4.70
N LYS A 33 4.71 -11.22 -5.95
CA LYS A 33 6.00 -10.79 -6.52
C LYS A 33 6.41 -9.43 -5.96
N LYS A 34 7.72 -9.17 -5.82
CA LYS A 34 8.27 -7.89 -5.31
C LYS A 34 7.63 -6.68 -6.00
N GLY A 35 7.58 -6.67 -7.34
CA GLY A 35 6.98 -5.56 -8.10
C GLY A 35 5.48 -5.36 -7.87
N GLU A 36 4.73 -6.42 -7.57
CA GLU A 36 3.29 -6.32 -7.33
C GLU A 36 2.99 -5.77 -5.94
N ILE A 37 3.77 -6.15 -4.92
CA ILE A 37 3.70 -5.53 -3.60
C ILE A 37 4.00 -4.04 -3.69
N VAL A 38 5.08 -3.66 -4.39
CA VAL A 38 5.46 -2.27 -4.56
C VAL A 38 4.36 -1.47 -5.24
N LYS A 39 3.80 -1.98 -6.35
CA LYS A 39 2.68 -1.34 -7.05
C LYS A 39 1.47 -1.15 -6.14
N ARG A 40 1.08 -2.17 -5.38
CA ARG A 40 -0.08 -2.12 -4.47
C ARG A 40 0.16 -1.14 -3.31
N ALA A 41 1.37 -1.10 -2.76
CA ALA A 41 1.73 -0.18 -1.69
C ALA A 41 1.59 1.29 -2.14
N PHE A 42 2.18 1.65 -3.28
CA PHE A 42 2.07 3.02 -3.80
C PHE A 42 0.62 3.40 -4.15
N LEU A 43 -0.13 2.50 -4.80
CA LEU A 43 -1.55 2.74 -5.06
C LEU A 43 -2.38 2.93 -3.79
N TYR A 44 -2.03 2.22 -2.72
CA TYR A 44 -2.70 2.37 -1.43
C TYR A 44 -2.39 3.71 -0.78
N ILE A 45 -1.12 4.13 -0.76
CA ILE A 45 -0.70 5.43 -0.20
C ILE A 45 -1.43 6.57 -0.91
N ASP A 46 -1.43 6.54 -2.25
CA ASP A 46 -2.09 7.55 -3.09
C ASP A 46 -3.60 7.60 -2.84
N LYS A 47 -4.28 6.45 -2.86
CA LYS A 47 -5.74 6.40 -2.68
C LYS A 47 -6.22 6.66 -1.25
N ALA A 48 -5.44 6.28 -0.25
CA ALA A 48 -5.78 6.48 1.15
C ALA A 48 -5.39 7.88 1.65
N CYS A 49 -4.76 8.70 0.80
CA CYS A 49 -4.21 10.01 1.15
C CYS A 49 -3.29 9.93 2.39
N ILE A 50 -2.50 8.88 2.49
CA ILE A 50 -1.55 8.69 3.59
C ILE A 50 -0.26 9.44 3.25
N ASN A 51 0.25 10.25 4.16
CA ASN A 51 1.56 10.88 4.00
C ASN A 51 2.66 9.91 4.49
N PRO A 52 3.47 9.31 3.60
CA PRO A 52 4.52 8.39 4.02
C PRO A 52 5.69 9.09 4.74
N SER A 53 5.75 10.43 4.69
CA SER A 53 6.73 11.22 5.44
C SER A 53 6.34 11.42 6.90
N GLU A 54 5.07 11.24 7.24
CA GLU A 54 4.59 11.27 8.61
C GLU A 54 4.67 9.86 9.16
N ALA A 55 5.41 9.69 10.26
CA ALA A 55 5.37 8.42 10.98
C ALA A 55 3.91 8.17 11.38
N PRO A 56 3.38 6.95 11.20
CA PRO A 56 2.02 6.64 11.62
C PRO A 56 1.91 6.94 13.12
N GLU A 57 1.13 7.98 13.47
CA GLU A 57 1.05 8.52 14.84
C GLU A 57 0.74 7.41 15.86
N SER A 58 -0.05 6.42 15.44
CA SER A 58 -0.24 5.12 16.09
C SER A 58 -1.19 4.28 15.23
N THR A 59 -1.04 2.95 15.21
CA THR A 59 -2.07 2.05 14.66
C THR A 59 -3.45 2.32 15.25
N LYS A 60 -3.50 2.75 16.52
CA LYS A 60 -4.73 3.13 17.23
C LYS A 60 -5.38 4.39 16.66
N ALA A 61 -4.59 5.38 16.23
CA ALA A 61 -5.10 6.64 15.68
C ALA A 61 -5.69 6.43 14.27
N GLU A 62 -5.02 5.62 13.45
CA GLU A 62 -5.53 5.26 12.12
C GLU A 62 -6.81 4.43 12.19
N LEU A 63 -6.89 3.45 13.12
CA LEU A 63 -8.13 2.73 13.41
C LEU A 63 -9.25 3.65 13.89
N ALA A 64 -8.95 4.64 14.75
CA ALA A 64 -9.93 5.61 15.22
C ALA A 64 -10.49 6.47 14.07
N LYS A 65 -9.64 6.88 13.11
CA LYS A 65 -10.08 7.61 11.90
C LYS A 65 -11.04 6.77 11.05
N ILE A 66 -10.77 5.47 10.88
CA ILE A 66 -11.64 4.55 10.15
C ILE A 66 -12.98 4.35 10.86
N ASN A 67 -12.95 4.10 12.18
CA ASN A 67 -14.17 3.92 12.97
C ASN A 67 -15.05 5.19 12.94
N LYS A 68 -14.47 6.37 13.04
CA LYS A 68 -15.21 7.63 12.94
C LYS A 68 -15.90 7.80 11.58
N ARG A 69 -15.22 7.46 10.48
CA ARG A 69 -15.81 7.48 9.13
C ARG A 69 -16.96 6.49 8.99
N GLN A 70 -16.85 5.31 9.61
CA GLN A 70 -17.94 4.33 9.64
C GLN A 70 -19.15 4.86 10.44
N ASP A 71 -18.91 5.44 11.61
CA ASP A 71 -19.96 6.02 12.45
C ASP A 71 -20.70 7.15 11.74
N ASP A 72 -19.99 8.01 11.01
CA ASP A 72 -20.59 9.11 10.25
C ASP A 72 -21.48 8.59 9.10
N ILE A 73 -21.08 7.51 8.42
CA ILE A 73 -21.90 6.84 7.39
C ILE A 73 -23.16 6.21 8.03
N ILE A 74 -23.01 5.51 9.15
CA ILE A 74 -24.15 4.92 9.87
C ILE A 74 -25.13 6.01 10.30
N ARG A 75 -24.63 7.15 10.80
CA ARG A 75 -25.45 8.30 11.19
C ARG A 75 -26.20 8.89 10.00
N PHE A 76 -25.54 9.02 8.85
CA PHE A 76 -26.16 9.51 7.62
C PHE A 76 -27.29 8.60 7.12
N ILE A 77 -27.13 7.27 7.21
CA ILE A 77 -28.16 6.30 6.74
C ILE A 77 -29.37 6.24 7.70
N ARG A 78 -29.16 6.49 9.00
CA ARG A 78 -30.23 6.41 10.01
C ARG A 78 -31.13 7.65 10.07
N HIS A 79 -30.73 8.75 9.45
CA HIS A 79 -31.48 10.00 9.35
C HIS A 79 -32.08 10.19 7.96
#